data_AF-A0A3N5G549-F1
#
_entry.id   AF-A0A3N5G549-F1
#
_cell.length_a   1.000
_cell.length_b   1.000
_cell.length_c   1.000
_cell.angle_alpha   90.00
_cell.angle_beta   90.00
_cell.angle_gamma   90.00
#
_symmetry.space_group_name_H-M   'P 1'
#
loop_
_entity.id
_entity.type
_entity.pdbx_description
1 polymer ?
#
loop_
_entity_poly.entity_id
_entity_poly.type
_entity_poly.pdbx_seq_one_letter_code
_entity_poly.pdbx_strand_id
1 'polypeptide(L)' 'MNRILVALDGSSESERILEEVSRIGSRQTAVHLLHVLDRPHHEIPHAGAELEDVAADYLRRAAGRIPDRAVRTYLWRGFP' A
#
# COMPACT_ATOMS: atom_id res chain seq x y z
N MET A 1 4.22 8.69 -19.17
CA MET A 1 4.63 7.54 -18.34
C MET A 1 3.43 7.11 -17.53
N ASN A 2 2.95 5.89 -17.73
CA ASN A 2 1.71 5.42 -17.11
C ASN A 2 1.97 4.97 -15.68
N ARG A 3 0.99 5.17 -14.79
CA ARG A 3 1.05 4.80 -13.38
C ARG A 3 -0.24 4.12 -12.98
N ILE A 4 -0.12 3.08 -12.17
CA ILE A 4 -1.27 2.40 -11.53
C ILE A 4 -1.20 2.71 -10.04
N LEU A 5 -2.31 3.19 -9.48
CA LEU A 5 -2.49 3.30 -8.03
C LEU A 5 -3.24 2.06 -7.54
N VAL A 6 -2.69 1.41 -6.52
CA VAL A 6 -3.30 0.26 -5.85
C VAL A 6 -3.54 0.65 -4.40
N ALA A 7 -4.80 0.75 -4.01
CA ALA A 7 -5.18 0.93 -2.62
C ALA A 7 -5.21 -0.43 -1.93
N LEU A 8 -4.52 -0.55 -0.80
CA LEU A 8 -4.45 -1.74 0.02
C LEU A 8 -4.84 -1.36 1.44
N ASP A 9 -5.74 -2.12 2.05
CA ASP A 9 -6.20 -1.94 3.45
C ASP A 9 -5.78 -3.11 4.36
N GLY A 10 -5.03 -4.08 3.82
CA GLY A 10 -4.64 -5.31 4.53
C GLY A 10 -5.70 -6.42 4.48
N SER A 11 -6.86 -6.19 3.84
CA SER A 11 -7.84 -7.24 3.59
C SER A 11 -7.37 -8.17 2.48
N SER A 12 -7.85 -9.42 2.54
CA SER A 12 -7.56 -10.41 1.50
C SER A 12 -8.13 -9.99 0.14
N GLU A 13 -9.25 -9.26 0.16
CA GLU A 13 -9.96 -8.74 -0.98
C GLU A 13 -9.13 -7.67 -1.70
N SER A 14 -8.56 -6.71 -0.97
CA SER A 14 -7.72 -5.67 -1.59
C SER A 14 -6.41 -6.24 -2.13
N GLU A 15 -5.84 -7.25 -1.48
CA GLU A 15 -4.57 -7.86 -1.91
C GLU A 15 -4.66 -8.70 -3.19
N ARG A 16 -5.84 -9.24 -3.52
CA ARG A 16 -6.02 -10.03 -4.76
C ARG A 16 -5.65 -9.25 -6.01
N ILE A 17 -5.78 -7.92 -5.99
CA ILE A 17 -5.42 -7.09 -7.14
C ILE A 17 -3.92 -7.18 -7.49
N LEU A 18 -3.05 -7.49 -6.52
CA LEU A 18 -1.60 -7.55 -6.72
C LEU A 18 -1.20 -8.60 -7.76
N GLU A 19 -1.98 -9.68 -7.88
CA GLU A 19 -1.80 -10.74 -8.87
C GLU A 19 -2.15 -10.26 -10.29
N GLU A 20 -3.06 -9.29 -10.40
CA GLU A 20 -3.55 -8.74 -11.67
C GLU A 20 -2.76 -7.52 -12.15
N VAL A 21 -2.00 -6.84 -11.27
CA VAL A 21 -1.19 -5.65 -11.62
C VAL A 21 -0.26 -5.92 -12.80
N SER A 22 0.32 -7.11 -12.87
CA SER A 22 1.22 -7.51 -13.97
C SER A 22 0.49 -7.63 -15.32
N ARG A 23 -0.82 -7.84 -15.33
CA ARG A 23 -1.66 -7.97 -16.54
C ARG A 23 -2.22 -6.65 -17.02
N ILE A 24 -2.49 -5.72 -16.10
CA ILE A 24 -3.17 -4.44 -16.40
C ILE A 24 -2.22 -3.42 -17.08
N GLY A 25 -0.91 -3.50 -16.84
CA GLY A 25 0.07 -2.55 -17.38
C GLY A 25 1.23 -3.20 -18.14
N SER A 26 1.81 -2.49 -19.11
CA SER A 26 3.09 -2.88 -19.73
C SER A 26 4.25 -2.78 -18.73
N ARG A 27 5.36 -3.53 -18.88
CA ARG A 27 6.52 -3.54 -17.96
C ARG A 27 7.05 -2.17 -17.52
N GLN A 28 6.86 -1.14 -18.33
CA GLN A 28 7.28 0.24 -18.06
C GLN A 28 6.32 1.03 -17.15
N THR A 29 5.15 0.45 -16.83
CA THR A 29 4.14 1.06 -15.96
C THR A 29 4.62 0.99 -14.52
N ALA A 30 4.71 2.16 -13.87
CA ALA A 30 5.04 2.24 -12.45
C ALA A 30 3.80 1.92 -11.59
N VAL A 31 4.05 1.31 -10.43
CA VAL A 31 3.00 0.90 -9.49
C VAL A 31 3.17 1.68 -8.20
N HIS A 32 2.10 2.34 -7.76
CA HIS A 32 2.06 3.06 -6.49
C HIS A 32 1.13 2.28 -5.56
N LEU A 33 1.65 1.75 -4.47
CA LEU A 33 0.87 1.11 -3.41
C LEU A 33 0.52 2.15 -2.36
N LEU A 34 -0.75 2.29 -2.03
CA LEU A 34 -1.27 3.21 -1.02
C LEU A 34 -1.95 2.42 0.07
N HIS A 35 -1.56 2.65 1.33
CA HIS A 35 -2.32 2.21 2.49
C HIS A 35 -2.77 3.44 3.29
N VAL A 36 -4.06 3.48 3.59
CA VAL A 36 -4.66 4.57 4.37
C VAL A 36 -4.82 4.07 5.79
N LEU A 37 -4.20 4.78 6.73
CA LEU A 37 -4.34 4.51 8.15
C LEU A 37 -5.62 5.16 8.64
N ASP A 38 -6.57 4.32 9.09
CA ASP A 38 -7.73 4.81 9.81
C ASP A 38 -7.28 5.49 11.11
N ARG A 39 -7.78 6.71 11.34
CA ARG A 39 -7.61 7.33 12.65
C ARG A 39 -8.51 6.58 13.63
N PRO A 40 -7.99 6.00 14.72
CA PRO A 40 -8.86 5.51 15.77
C PRO A 40 -9.68 6.70 16.31
N HIS A 41 -11.00 6.55 16.39
CA HIS A 41 -11.91 7.57 16.94
C HIS A 41 -11.61 7.92 18.41
N HIS A 42 -10.78 7.13 19.08
CA HIS A 42 -10.27 7.37 20.43
C HIS A 42 -8.75 7.23 20.44
N GLU A 43 -8.06 8.33 20.74
CA GLU A 43 -6.62 8.33 20.97
C GLU A 43 -6.34 7.48 22.21
N ILE A 44 -5.81 6.27 22.02
CA ILE A 44 -5.18 5.53 23.11
C ILE A 44 -3.80 6.16 23.28
N PRO A 45 -3.53 6.90 24.37
CA PRO A 45 -2.22 7.48 24.60
C PRO A 45 -1.24 6.31 24.75
N HIS A 46 -0.15 6.33 23.98
CA HIS A 46 0.99 5.39 24.01
C HIS A 46 1.07 4.28 22.93
N ALA A 47 0.14 4.16 21.98
CA ALA A 47 0.27 3.22 20.84
C ALA A 47 0.77 3.87 19.53
N GLY A 48 1.33 5.08 19.60
CA GLY A 48 1.54 5.95 18.43
C GLY A 48 2.67 5.56 17.47
N ALA A 49 3.60 4.70 17.90
CA ALA A 49 4.80 4.35 17.13
C ALA A 49 4.71 3.00 16.39
N GLU A 50 3.71 2.15 16.60
CA GLU A 50 3.71 0.80 15.98
C GLU A 50 2.91 0.71 14.67
N LEU A 51 1.86 1.51 14.48
CA LEU A 51 0.94 1.29 13.36
C LEU A 51 1.53 1.68 12.00
N GLU A 52 2.28 2.79 11.93
CA GLU A 52 2.96 3.22 10.69
C GLU A 52 4.04 2.23 10.28
N ASP A 53 4.83 1.75 11.22
CA ASP A 53 5.89 0.77 10.96
C ASP A 53 5.30 -0.55 10.49
N VAL A 54 4.22 -1.03 11.13
CA VAL A 54 3.48 -2.22 10.69
C VAL A 54 2.94 -2.03 9.28
N ALA A 55 2.35 -0.88 8.97
CA ALA A 55 1.83 -0.58 7.64
C ALA A 55 2.94 -0.40 6.59
N ALA A 56 4.09 0.15 6.97
CA ALA A 56 5.26 0.27 6.10
C ALA A 56 5.83 -1.11 5.76
N ASP A 57 5.96 -1.99 6.75
CA ASP A 57 6.40 -3.38 6.56
C ASP A 57 5.40 -4.19 5.76
N TYR A 58 4.10 -3.95 5.96
CA TYR A 58 3.05 -4.49 5.11
C TYR A 58 3.24 -4.09 3.63
N LEU A 59 3.34 -2.78 3.34
CA LEU A 59 3.53 -2.29 1.98
C LEU A 59 4.85 -2.78 1.35
N ARG A 60 5.91 -2.94 2.15
CA ARG A 60 7.18 -3.51 1.69
C ARG A 60 7.02 -4.97 1.25
N ARG A 61 6.28 -5.78 2.01
CA ARG A 61 5.94 -7.17 1.63
C ARG A 61 5.07 -7.22 0.38
N ALA A 62 4.06 -6.36 0.30
CA ALA A 62 3.20 -6.26 -0.88
C ALA A 62 4.00 -5.87 -2.14
N ALA A 63 4.93 -4.92 -2.03
CA ALA A 63 5.82 -4.53 -3.13
C ALA A 63 6.69 -5.70 -3.62
N GLY A 64 7.17 -6.56 -2.71
CA GLY A 64 7.93 -7.75 -3.05
C GLY A 64 7.17 -8.77 -3.93
N ARG A 65 5.83 -8.69 -3.98
CA ARG A 65 5.00 -9.53 -4.86
C ARG A 65 4.96 -9.03 -6.31
N ILE A 66 5.59 -7.89 -6.61
CA ILE A 66 5.62 -7.26 -7.94
C ILE A 66 7.10 -7.00 -8.37
N PRO A 67 7.95 -8.03 -8.46
CA PRO A 67 9.40 -7.87 -8.58
C PRO A 67 9.86 -7.22 -9.89
N ASP A 68 9.09 -7.34 -10.97
CA ASP A 68 9.48 -6.87 -12.30
C ASP A 68 9.12 -5.39 -12.57
N ARG A 69 8.72 -4.64 -11.55
CA ARG A 69 8.15 -3.28 -11.70
C ARG A 69 8.81 -2.26 -10.80
N ALA A 70 8.80 -1.01 -11.25
CA ALA A 70 9.09 0.13 -10.40
C ALA A 70 7.91 0.35 -9.44
N VAL A 71 8.06 -0.07 -8.18
CA VAL A 71 7.05 0.08 -7.12
C VAL A 71 7.43 1.21 -6.18
N ARG A 72 6.45 2.03 -5.80
CA ARG A 72 6.57 3.04 -4.72
C ARG A 72 5.46 2.81 -3.70
N THR A 73 5.76 3.01 -2.43
CA THR A 73 4.82 2.82 -1.33
C THR A 73 4.46 4.18 -0.72
N TYR A 74 3.19 4.32 -0.35
CA TYR A 74 2.63 5.53 0.22
C TYR A 74 1.78 5.14 1.43
N LEU A 75 2.04 5.79 2.56
CA LEU A 75 1.19 5.74 3.75
C LEU A 75 0.48 7.08 3.87
N TRP A 76 -0.83 7.05 4.08
CA TRP A 76 -1.62 8.26 4.29
C TRP A 76 -2.46 8.13 5.56
N ARG A 77 -2.28 9.04 6.52
CA ARG A 77 -3.25 9.31 7.58
C ARG A 77 -4.27 10.33 7.05
N GLY A 78 -5.46 9.90 6.64
CA GLY A 78 -6.38 10.70 5.84
C GLY A 78 -6.70 12.11 6.40
N PHE A 79 -5.90 13.13 6.08
CA PHE A 79 -6.18 14.58 6.06
C PHE A 79 -5.08 15.30 5.21
N PRO A 80 -5.36 16.49 4.64
CA PRO A 80 -4.38 17.43 4.10
C PRO A 80 -3.52 18.10 5.18
#